data_AF-A0AAC9I726-F1
#
_entry.id   AF-A0AAC9I726-F1
#
_cell.length_a   1.000
_cell.length_b   1.000
_cell.length_c   1.000
_cell.angle_alpha   90.00
_cell.angle_beta   90.00
_cell.angle_gamma   90.00
#
_symmetry.space_group_name_H-M   'P 1'
#
loop_
_entity.id
_entity.type
_entity.pdbx_description
1 polymer ?
#
loop_
_entity_poly.entity_id
_entity_poly.type
_entity_poly.pdbx_seq_one_letter_code
_entity_poly.pdbx_strand_id
1 'polypeptide(L)'
;MENNQPKTKDFELIDIDNRDENYSNEDIFYGLVWCLGGFNGGINFKDEKNFYDGEEVTVLQRIQCLCYIISYITDIDFLKQALSFLKMIGLIHEKDIDLEKYLISAYSQGFYSETDTVKIMAIFYSLTSRHNLNSKTLRFPKSEAPKALEIKIKNRVIEHNLTEVESSIRRNNLLQFEDVISKESIIEQKKSIDKWLRALLKFTLFKNTNFLDLEINYLEKISNHLIEPEKLNNDSDQTFSIMEWATIFYYADETESLSDGKTKKERMNSFLEDNNINTTVKSFKNKYHIATKRINNVNDYPIKKLKLIIPFMKSKYSKSITKIENDIDFLTNELSD
;
A
#
# COMPACT_ATOMS: atom_id res chain seq x y z
N MET A 1 -44.62 9.88 10.71
CA MET A 1 -43.82 8.78 11.29
C MET A 1 -42.80 8.40 10.24
N GLU A 2 -41.61 9.00 10.33
CA GLU A 2 -40.48 8.63 9.46
C GLU A 2 -40.01 7.24 9.85
N ASN A 3 -39.94 6.37 8.85
CA ASN A 3 -39.60 4.97 9.01
C ASN A 3 -38.09 4.86 9.30
N ASN A 4 -37.71 4.92 10.57
CA ASN A 4 -36.39 4.54 11.06
C ASN A 4 -36.25 3.01 10.98
N GLN A 5 -36.07 2.48 9.78
CA GLN A 5 -35.48 1.15 9.65
C GLN A 5 -33.96 1.27 9.86
N PRO A 6 -33.37 0.47 10.76
CA PRO A 6 -31.92 0.44 10.91
C PRO A 6 -31.33 -0.02 9.58
N LYS A 7 -30.52 0.83 8.94
CA LYS A 7 -29.76 0.44 7.74
C LYS A 7 -28.94 -0.80 8.11
N THR A 8 -29.36 -1.97 7.62
CA THR A 8 -28.57 -3.20 7.63
C THR A 8 -27.35 -2.98 6.74
N LYS A 9 -26.31 -2.37 7.30
CA LYS A 9 -25.29 -1.64 6.52
C LYS A 9 -24.22 -2.51 5.86
N ASP A 10 -24.27 -3.84 6.03
CA ASP A 10 -23.10 -4.70 5.78
C ASP A 10 -23.38 -5.89 4.82
N PHE A 11 -24.56 -5.95 4.18
CA PHE A 11 -24.89 -7.02 3.22
C PHE A 11 -25.14 -6.45 1.83
N GLU A 12 -24.49 -7.04 0.83
CA GLU A 12 -24.74 -6.82 -0.59
C GLU A 12 -25.80 -7.80 -1.10
N LEU A 13 -26.54 -7.37 -2.12
CA LEU A 13 -27.66 -8.11 -2.70
C LEU A 13 -27.35 -8.41 -4.17
N ILE A 14 -27.50 -9.67 -4.57
CA ILE A 14 -27.45 -10.10 -5.95
C ILE A 14 -28.83 -10.62 -6.34
N ASP A 15 -29.49 -9.93 -7.27
CA ASP A 15 -30.71 -10.41 -7.90
C ASP A 15 -30.35 -11.40 -9.02
N ILE A 16 -30.89 -12.62 -8.93
CA ILE A 16 -30.59 -13.70 -9.89
C ILE A 16 -31.21 -13.41 -11.27
N ASP A 17 -32.31 -12.65 -11.31
CA ASP A 17 -33.05 -12.32 -12.53
C ASP A 17 -32.47 -11.09 -13.23
N ASN A 18 -32.16 -10.05 -12.44
CA ASN A 18 -31.66 -8.77 -12.95
C ASN A 18 -30.14 -8.71 -12.99
N ARG A 19 -29.52 -9.86 -13.16
CA ARG A 19 -28.10 -9.94 -13.28
C ARG A 19 -27.69 -9.49 -14.67
N ASP A 20 -26.70 -8.60 -14.74
CA ASP A 20 -26.06 -8.27 -16.01
C ASP A 20 -25.47 -9.53 -16.65
N GLU A 21 -26.04 -9.96 -17.78
CA GLU A 21 -25.47 -10.99 -18.66
C GLU A 21 -24.31 -10.39 -19.46
N ASN A 22 -23.31 -9.88 -18.75
CA ASN A 22 -22.17 -9.17 -19.33
C ASN A 22 -21.30 -10.05 -20.24
N TYR A 23 -21.45 -11.38 -20.16
CA TYR A 23 -20.59 -12.34 -20.85
C TYR A 23 -21.40 -13.53 -21.36
N SER A 24 -21.19 -13.88 -22.63
CA SER A 24 -21.68 -15.15 -23.14
C SER A 24 -20.90 -16.32 -22.52
N ASN A 25 -21.45 -17.55 -22.56
CA ASN A 25 -20.71 -18.74 -22.12
C ASN A 25 -19.41 -18.93 -22.94
N GLU A 26 -19.37 -18.45 -24.19
CA GLU A 26 -18.18 -18.43 -25.03
C GLU A 26 -17.13 -17.43 -24.52
N ASP A 27 -17.54 -16.21 -24.17
CA ASP A 27 -16.63 -15.22 -23.55
C ASP A 27 -16.10 -15.71 -22.20
N ILE A 28 -16.97 -16.32 -21.41
CA ILE A 28 -16.60 -16.96 -20.14
C ILE A 28 -15.59 -18.07 -20.40
N PHE A 29 -15.85 -18.92 -21.40
CA PHE A 29 -14.93 -19.99 -21.77
C PHE A 29 -13.56 -19.47 -22.18
N TYR A 30 -13.49 -18.46 -23.05
CA TYR A 30 -12.21 -17.85 -23.42
C TYR A 30 -11.52 -17.19 -22.22
N GLY A 31 -12.29 -16.56 -21.33
CA GLY A 31 -11.77 -16.03 -20.06
C GLY A 31 -11.20 -17.12 -19.17
N LEU A 32 -11.87 -18.28 -19.07
CA LEU A 32 -11.38 -19.46 -18.34
C LEU A 32 -10.11 -20.01 -18.98
N VAL A 33 -10.09 -20.22 -20.30
CA VAL A 33 -8.91 -20.69 -21.04
C VAL A 33 -7.74 -19.75 -20.84
N TRP A 34 -7.94 -18.45 -20.92
CA TRP A 34 -6.90 -17.46 -20.66
C TRP A 34 -6.39 -17.48 -19.21
N CYS A 35 -7.30 -17.62 -18.24
CA CYS A 35 -6.93 -17.75 -16.82
C CYS A 35 -6.17 -19.05 -16.53
N LEU A 36 -6.53 -20.15 -17.20
CA LEU A 36 -6.06 -21.51 -16.92
C LEU A 36 -4.90 -21.96 -17.81
N GLY A 37 -4.72 -21.37 -19.00
CA GLY A 37 -3.75 -21.79 -20.02
C GLY A 37 -2.27 -21.66 -19.62
N GLY A 38 -1.98 -21.03 -18.47
CA GLY A 38 -0.65 -21.02 -17.85
C GLY A 38 -0.39 -22.17 -16.87
N PHE A 39 -1.41 -22.96 -16.51
CA PHE A 39 -1.33 -24.11 -15.61
C PHE A 39 -1.34 -25.40 -16.45
N ASN A 40 -0.19 -25.76 -17.02
CA ASN A 40 -0.06 -26.93 -17.90
C ASN A 40 -0.63 -28.22 -17.30
N GLY A 41 -1.60 -28.84 -17.98
CA GLY A 41 -1.84 -30.28 -17.81
C GLY A 41 -3.24 -30.88 -18.06
N GLY A 42 -4.21 -30.22 -18.71
CA GLY A 42 -5.53 -30.89 -18.84
C GLY A 42 -6.54 -30.43 -19.87
N ILE A 43 -6.25 -29.43 -20.71
CA ILE A 43 -7.20 -28.99 -21.73
C ILE A 43 -6.51 -29.10 -23.09
N ASN A 44 -6.90 -30.12 -23.87
CA ASN A 44 -6.29 -30.44 -25.15
C ASN A 44 -7.10 -29.73 -26.26
N PHE A 45 -6.62 -28.58 -26.74
CA PHE A 45 -7.17 -27.93 -27.92
C PHE A 45 -6.09 -27.75 -28.99
N LYS A 46 -6.40 -28.24 -30.19
CA LYS A 46 -5.47 -28.40 -31.32
C LYS A 46 -5.23 -27.13 -32.14
N ASP A 47 -5.85 -26.01 -31.82
CA ASP A 47 -5.81 -24.82 -32.67
C ASP A 47 -5.71 -23.54 -31.85
N GLU A 48 -4.50 -23.14 -31.48
CA GLU A 48 -4.24 -21.77 -30.99
C GLU A 48 -3.04 -21.15 -31.71
N LYS A 49 -3.36 -20.42 -32.78
CA LYS A 49 -2.52 -19.31 -33.26
C LYS A 49 -3.16 -18.01 -32.76
N ASN A 50 -2.35 -17.21 -32.06
CA ASN A 50 -2.50 -15.76 -31.83
C ASN A 50 -3.36 -15.28 -30.65
N PHE A 51 -2.89 -15.42 -29.40
CA PHE A 51 -3.44 -14.65 -28.26
C PHE A 51 -2.41 -14.09 -27.27
N TYR A 52 -1.12 -13.99 -27.62
CA TYR A 52 -0.09 -13.46 -26.72
C TYR A 52 0.50 -12.13 -27.19
N ASP A 53 -0.14 -11.03 -26.80
CA ASP A 53 0.44 -9.66 -26.84
C ASP A 53 0.82 -9.22 -25.41
N GLY A 54 1.99 -9.66 -24.94
CA GLY A 54 2.94 -8.73 -24.31
C GLY A 54 2.97 -8.49 -22.79
N GLU A 55 1.94 -8.75 -21.98
CA GLU A 55 2.05 -8.60 -20.50
C GLU A 55 1.75 -9.90 -19.73
N GLU A 56 2.73 -10.40 -18.98
CA GLU A 56 2.56 -11.57 -18.10
C GLU A 56 1.67 -11.21 -16.90
N VAL A 57 0.37 -11.47 -17.03
CA VAL A 57 -0.57 -11.46 -15.90
C VAL A 57 -0.18 -12.55 -14.90
N THR A 58 0.05 -12.19 -13.64
CA THR A 58 0.47 -13.18 -12.61
C THR A 58 -0.59 -14.24 -12.41
N VAL A 59 -0.13 -15.42 -12.00
CA VAL A 59 -0.96 -16.51 -11.49
C VAL A 59 -2.05 -16.04 -10.53
N LEU A 60 -1.74 -15.14 -9.59
CA LEU A 60 -2.73 -14.65 -8.63
C LEU A 60 -3.83 -13.81 -9.30
N GLN A 61 -3.50 -12.96 -10.28
CA GLN A 61 -4.53 -12.21 -11.03
C GLN A 61 -5.43 -13.16 -11.81
N ARG A 62 -4.86 -14.15 -12.48
CA ARG A 62 -5.64 -15.14 -13.24
C ARG A 62 -6.62 -15.89 -12.33
N ILE A 63 -6.19 -16.29 -11.13
CA ILE A 63 -7.06 -16.93 -10.14
C ILE A 63 -8.15 -15.97 -9.64
N GLN A 64 -7.84 -14.69 -9.42
CA GLN A 64 -8.84 -13.69 -9.03
C GLN A 64 -9.90 -13.48 -10.12
N CYS A 65 -9.47 -13.32 -11.37
CA CYS A 65 -10.37 -13.22 -12.52
C CYS A 65 -11.26 -14.46 -12.63
N LEU A 66 -10.67 -15.66 -12.49
CA LEU A 66 -11.42 -16.91 -12.47
C LEU A 66 -12.51 -16.91 -11.38
N CYS A 67 -12.15 -16.56 -10.14
CA CYS A 67 -13.11 -16.53 -9.03
C CYS A 67 -14.27 -15.58 -9.31
N TYR A 68 -14.04 -14.47 -10.02
CA TYR A 68 -15.09 -13.53 -10.41
C TYR A 68 -15.96 -14.06 -11.56
N ILE A 69 -15.33 -14.50 -12.66
CA ILE A 69 -15.99 -14.95 -13.89
C ILE A 69 -16.88 -16.16 -13.62
N ILE A 70 -16.49 -17.06 -12.72
CA ILE A 70 -17.29 -18.24 -12.35
C ILE A 70 -18.70 -17.88 -11.97
N SER A 71 -18.91 -16.73 -11.33
CA SER A 71 -20.26 -16.32 -10.95
C SER A 71 -21.18 -16.35 -12.17
N TYR A 72 -20.70 -15.99 -13.38
CA TYR A 72 -21.49 -15.79 -14.62
C TYR A 72 -21.82 -17.07 -15.38
N ILE A 73 -21.29 -18.22 -14.94
CA ILE A 73 -21.54 -19.50 -15.61
C ILE A 73 -23.01 -19.89 -15.45
N THR A 74 -23.66 -20.20 -16.58
CA THR A 74 -25.03 -20.70 -16.63
C THR A 74 -25.12 -22.17 -17.07
N ASP A 75 -24.01 -22.73 -17.57
CA ASP A 75 -23.88 -24.12 -17.99
C ASP A 75 -23.25 -24.98 -16.87
N ILE A 76 -23.90 -26.11 -16.55
CA ILE A 76 -23.50 -26.96 -15.43
C ILE A 76 -22.17 -27.67 -15.66
N ASP A 77 -21.85 -28.04 -16.90
CA ASP A 77 -20.62 -28.79 -17.19
C ASP A 77 -19.41 -27.86 -17.22
N PHE A 78 -19.58 -26.62 -17.69
CA PHE A 78 -18.57 -25.56 -17.49
C PHE A 78 -18.34 -25.26 -16.01
N LEU A 79 -19.42 -25.18 -15.22
CA LEU A 79 -19.30 -24.95 -13.78
C LEU A 79 -18.49 -26.07 -13.11
N LYS A 80 -18.82 -27.35 -13.38
CA LYS A 80 -18.07 -28.50 -12.84
C LYS A 80 -16.58 -28.46 -13.17
N GLN A 81 -16.21 -28.07 -14.39
CA GLN A 81 -14.80 -27.94 -14.78
C GLN A 81 -14.09 -26.86 -13.97
N ALA A 82 -14.70 -25.68 -13.83
CA ALA A 82 -14.16 -24.60 -13.03
C ALA A 82 -14.02 -25.01 -11.55
N LEU A 83 -15.00 -25.71 -10.99
CA LEU A 83 -14.97 -26.21 -9.61
C LEU A 83 -13.88 -27.26 -9.40
N SER A 84 -13.65 -28.16 -10.36
CA SER A 84 -12.54 -29.13 -10.29
C SER A 84 -11.19 -28.42 -10.11
N PHE A 85 -10.96 -27.35 -10.88
CA PHE A 85 -9.76 -26.54 -10.74
C PHE A 85 -9.70 -25.83 -9.38
N LEU A 86 -10.77 -25.16 -8.94
CA LEU A 86 -10.80 -24.48 -7.64
C LEU A 86 -10.56 -25.43 -6.46
N LYS A 87 -11.06 -26.67 -6.55
CA LYS A 87 -10.77 -27.75 -5.58
C LYS A 87 -9.29 -28.16 -5.62
N MET A 88 -8.72 -28.33 -6.81
CA MET A 88 -7.30 -28.67 -6.98
C MET A 88 -6.36 -27.65 -6.32
N ILE A 89 -6.66 -26.36 -6.43
CA ILE A 89 -5.88 -25.28 -5.77
C ILE A 89 -6.32 -25.01 -4.32
N GLY A 90 -7.25 -25.81 -3.81
CA GLY A 90 -7.74 -25.78 -2.43
C GLY A 90 -8.49 -24.49 -2.07
N LEU A 91 -9.14 -23.82 -3.03
CA LEU A 91 -10.00 -22.66 -2.76
C LEU A 91 -11.44 -23.05 -2.42
N ILE A 92 -11.85 -24.28 -2.71
CA ILE A 92 -13.15 -24.83 -2.35
C ILE A 92 -12.92 -26.22 -1.75
N HIS A 93 -13.73 -26.59 -0.76
CA HIS A 93 -13.69 -27.91 -0.13
C HIS A 93 -14.94 -28.71 -0.53
N GLU A 94 -14.85 -30.03 -0.51
CA GLU A 94 -16.01 -30.91 -0.82
C GLU A 94 -17.16 -30.79 0.19
N LYS A 95 -16.94 -30.12 1.32
CA LYS A 95 -17.90 -30.00 2.43
C LYS A 95 -18.98 -28.91 2.25
N ASP A 96 -19.08 -28.26 1.09
CA ASP A 96 -20.20 -27.36 0.75
C ASP A 96 -21.55 -28.10 0.53
N ILE A 97 -21.63 -29.33 1.04
CA ILE A 97 -22.72 -30.31 1.00
C ILE A 97 -24.08 -29.71 1.41
N ASP A 98 -24.09 -28.77 2.35
CA ASP A 98 -25.35 -28.23 2.90
C ASP A 98 -26.06 -27.29 1.92
N LEU A 99 -25.31 -26.52 1.12
CA LEU A 99 -25.91 -25.72 0.05
C LEU A 99 -26.41 -26.60 -1.09
N GLU A 100 -25.59 -27.54 -1.55
CA GLU A 100 -25.98 -28.44 -2.65
C GLU A 100 -27.24 -29.22 -2.29
N LYS A 101 -27.34 -29.72 -1.05
CA LYS A 101 -28.56 -30.36 -0.54
C LYS A 101 -29.77 -29.41 -0.52
N TYR A 102 -29.58 -28.17 -0.05
CA TYR A 102 -30.64 -27.17 -0.05
C TYR A 102 -31.15 -26.91 -1.47
N LEU A 103 -30.25 -26.72 -2.43
CA LEU A 103 -30.61 -26.44 -3.82
C LEU A 103 -31.28 -27.63 -4.50
N ILE A 104 -30.82 -28.86 -4.26
CA ILE A 104 -31.47 -30.08 -4.76
C ILE A 104 -32.91 -30.17 -4.22
N SER A 105 -33.11 -29.87 -2.93
CA SER A 105 -34.44 -29.85 -2.32
C SER A 105 -35.32 -28.75 -2.93
N ALA A 106 -34.80 -27.54 -3.07
CA ALA A 106 -35.54 -26.40 -3.60
C ALA A 106 -35.93 -26.60 -5.08
N TYR A 107 -35.04 -27.18 -5.88
CA TYR A 107 -35.32 -27.62 -7.26
C TYR A 107 -36.43 -28.68 -7.30
N SER A 108 -36.34 -29.71 -6.44
CA SER A 108 -37.35 -30.77 -6.36
C SER A 108 -38.74 -30.25 -5.95
N GLN A 109 -38.78 -29.15 -5.21
CA GLN A 109 -40.00 -28.46 -4.78
C GLN A 109 -40.50 -27.42 -5.78
N GLY A 110 -39.80 -27.22 -6.91
CA GLY A 110 -40.19 -26.29 -7.97
C GLY A 110 -39.94 -24.81 -7.66
N PHE A 111 -39.14 -24.49 -6.64
CA PHE A 111 -38.80 -23.10 -6.31
C PHE A 111 -37.81 -22.48 -7.30
N TYR A 112 -36.97 -23.31 -7.92
CA TYR A 112 -35.93 -22.89 -8.86
C TYR A 112 -35.92 -23.80 -10.08
N SER A 113 -35.66 -23.22 -11.25
CA SER A 113 -35.35 -24.01 -12.45
C SER A 113 -33.95 -24.64 -12.37
N GLU A 114 -33.62 -25.49 -13.34
CA GLU A 114 -32.27 -26.04 -13.46
C GLU A 114 -31.24 -24.92 -13.69
N THR A 115 -31.53 -23.98 -14.60
CA THR A 115 -30.68 -22.82 -14.87
C THR A 115 -30.51 -21.93 -13.64
N ASP A 116 -31.58 -21.70 -12.87
CA ASP A 116 -31.49 -20.95 -11.61
C ASP A 116 -30.56 -21.64 -10.61
N THR A 117 -30.66 -22.96 -10.52
CA THR A 117 -29.80 -23.77 -9.63
C THR A 117 -28.34 -23.61 -10.00
N VAL A 118 -28.00 -23.67 -11.30
CA VAL A 118 -26.63 -23.43 -11.79
C VAL A 118 -26.16 -22.02 -11.45
N LYS A 119 -26.98 -20.99 -11.71
CA LYS A 119 -26.65 -19.58 -11.40
C LYS A 119 -26.36 -19.39 -9.91
N ILE A 120 -27.20 -19.97 -9.03
CA ILE A 120 -27.01 -19.86 -7.59
C ILE A 120 -25.72 -20.55 -7.15
N MET A 121 -25.44 -21.77 -7.65
CA MET A 121 -24.19 -22.48 -7.36
C MET A 121 -22.98 -21.67 -7.82
N ALA A 122 -23.01 -21.14 -9.05
CA ALA A 122 -21.95 -20.33 -9.62
C ALA A 122 -21.64 -19.10 -8.75
N ILE A 123 -22.66 -18.36 -8.30
CA ILE A 123 -22.50 -17.19 -7.43
C ILE A 123 -21.93 -17.61 -6.07
N PHE A 124 -22.47 -18.66 -5.45
CA PHE A 124 -21.97 -19.13 -4.17
C PHE A 124 -20.49 -19.51 -4.24
N TYR A 125 -20.09 -20.30 -5.24
CA TYR A 125 -18.71 -20.74 -5.39
C TYR A 125 -17.76 -19.60 -5.74
N SER A 126 -18.23 -18.59 -6.48
CA SER A 126 -17.51 -17.34 -6.70
C SER A 126 -17.22 -16.62 -5.37
N LEU A 127 -18.24 -16.40 -4.54
CA LEU A 127 -18.11 -15.71 -3.25
C LEU A 127 -17.18 -16.47 -2.29
N THR A 128 -17.38 -17.79 -2.17
CA THR A 128 -16.57 -18.67 -1.31
C THR A 128 -15.11 -18.71 -1.76
N SER A 129 -14.85 -18.85 -3.06
CA SER A 129 -13.48 -18.88 -3.59
C SER A 129 -12.76 -17.53 -3.41
N ARG A 130 -13.45 -16.40 -3.62
CA ARG A 130 -12.91 -15.06 -3.34
C ARG A 130 -12.56 -14.90 -1.86
N HIS A 131 -13.46 -15.29 -0.96
CA HIS A 131 -13.20 -15.25 0.48
C HIS A 131 -11.96 -16.08 0.86
N ASN A 132 -11.87 -17.31 0.37
CA ASN A 132 -10.76 -18.21 0.68
C ASN A 132 -9.44 -17.71 0.07
N LEU A 133 -9.46 -17.16 -1.14
CA LEU A 133 -8.29 -16.58 -1.78
C LEU A 133 -7.79 -15.36 -1.00
N ASN A 134 -8.67 -14.45 -0.63
CA ASN A 134 -8.33 -13.27 0.18
C ASN A 134 -7.83 -13.70 1.56
N SER A 135 -8.46 -14.68 2.19
CA SER A 135 -8.01 -15.23 3.48
C SER A 135 -6.65 -15.93 3.39
N LYS A 136 -6.24 -16.47 2.24
CA LYS A 136 -4.89 -17.05 2.07
C LYS A 136 -3.83 -16.00 1.74
N THR A 137 -4.21 -14.97 0.99
CA THR A 137 -3.27 -13.99 0.42
C THR A 137 -3.08 -12.77 1.32
N LEU A 138 -4.12 -12.38 2.04
CA LEU A 138 -4.12 -11.19 2.89
C LEU A 138 -3.97 -11.52 4.37
N ARG A 139 -4.14 -12.77 4.82
CA ARG A 139 -4.12 -13.09 6.26
C ARG A 139 -2.70 -13.23 6.81
N PHE A 140 -2.36 -12.39 7.78
CA PHE A 140 -1.06 -12.43 8.44
C PHE A 140 -1.02 -13.46 9.59
N PRO A 141 0.16 -14.00 9.93
CA PRO A 141 0.33 -14.86 11.10
C PRO A 141 -0.17 -14.13 12.36
N LYS A 142 -0.98 -14.81 13.17
CA LYS A 142 -1.58 -14.30 14.42
C LYS A 142 -2.73 -13.28 14.25
N SER A 143 -3.21 -13.02 13.04
CA SER A 143 -4.45 -12.25 12.79
C SER A 143 -5.65 -12.79 13.58
N GLU A 144 -6.40 -11.88 14.20
CA GLU A 144 -7.75 -12.20 14.69
C GLU A 144 -8.55 -12.83 13.55
N ALA A 145 -9.39 -13.80 13.90
CA ALA A 145 -10.23 -14.46 12.91
C ALA A 145 -11.11 -13.40 12.21
N PRO A 146 -11.15 -13.39 10.86
CA PRO A 146 -12.02 -12.47 10.15
C PRO A 146 -13.49 -12.79 10.46
N LYS A 147 -14.37 -11.82 10.24
CA LYS A 147 -15.82 -12.08 10.20
C LYS A 147 -16.10 -13.28 9.31
N ALA A 148 -17.02 -14.14 9.71
CA ALA A 148 -17.43 -15.29 8.91
C ALA A 148 -18.14 -14.82 7.63
N LEU A 149 -17.87 -15.51 6.52
CA LEU A 149 -18.64 -15.33 5.29
C LEU A 149 -20.06 -15.88 5.52
N GLU A 150 -21.04 -15.00 5.36
CA GLU A 150 -22.45 -15.34 5.38
C GLU A 150 -23.02 -15.16 3.97
N ILE A 151 -23.70 -16.20 3.48
CA ILE A 151 -24.46 -16.17 2.22
C ILE A 151 -25.86 -16.70 2.53
N LYS A 152 -26.88 -15.91 2.22
CA LYS A 152 -28.29 -16.26 2.43
C LYS A 152 -29.03 -16.13 1.12
N ILE A 153 -29.86 -17.11 0.79
CA ILE A 153 -30.72 -17.06 -0.38
C ILE A 153 -32.13 -16.81 0.13
N LYS A 154 -32.75 -15.70 -0.30
CA LYS A 154 -34.14 -15.38 0.00
C LYS A 154 -34.87 -15.11 -1.31
N ASN A 155 -35.79 -15.99 -1.65
CA ASN A 155 -36.46 -15.98 -2.95
C ASN A 155 -35.42 -16.02 -4.09
N ARG A 156 -35.36 -14.97 -4.91
CA ARG A 156 -34.45 -14.84 -6.04
C ARG A 156 -33.31 -13.84 -5.79
N VAL A 157 -33.07 -13.51 -4.51
CA VAL A 157 -32.01 -12.60 -4.07
C VAL A 157 -31.02 -13.34 -3.19
N ILE A 158 -29.74 -13.19 -3.50
CA ILE A 158 -28.62 -13.69 -2.68
C ILE A 158 -28.08 -12.51 -1.86
N GLU A 159 -28.17 -12.61 -0.54
CA GLU A 159 -27.60 -11.65 0.40
C GLU A 159 -26.24 -12.16 0.90
N HIS A 160 -25.19 -11.35 0.85
CA HIS A 160 -23.87 -11.74 1.36
C HIS A 160 -23.09 -10.61 2.02
N ASN A 161 -22.13 -10.94 2.89
CA ASN A 161 -21.30 -9.96 3.61
C ASN A 161 -19.82 -9.93 3.16
N LEU A 162 -19.49 -10.49 2.00
CA LEU A 162 -18.09 -10.63 1.52
C LEU A 162 -17.26 -9.35 1.65
N THR A 163 -17.77 -8.20 1.22
CA THR A 163 -17.07 -6.90 1.29
C THR A 163 -16.72 -6.49 2.73
N GLU A 164 -17.62 -6.76 3.68
CA GLU A 164 -17.37 -6.51 5.09
C GLU A 164 -16.36 -7.51 5.69
N VAL A 165 -16.36 -8.76 5.22
CA VAL A 165 -15.34 -9.75 5.58
C VAL A 165 -13.97 -9.33 5.06
N GLU A 166 -13.87 -8.89 3.80
CA GLU A 166 -12.64 -8.36 3.21
C GLU A 166 -12.13 -7.13 3.99
N SER A 167 -13.04 -6.22 4.36
CA SER A 167 -12.74 -5.06 5.21
C SER A 167 -12.26 -5.47 6.61
N SER A 168 -12.85 -6.51 7.21
CA SER A 168 -12.41 -7.05 8.49
C SER A 168 -11.00 -7.63 8.42
N ILE A 169 -10.67 -8.37 7.36
CA ILE A 169 -9.31 -8.91 7.15
C ILE A 169 -8.30 -7.75 7.12
N ARG A 170 -8.59 -6.68 6.37
CA ARG A 170 -7.73 -5.50 6.27
C ARG A 170 -7.53 -4.79 7.60
N ARG A 171 -8.62 -4.51 8.33
CA ARG A 171 -8.55 -3.84 9.65
C ARG A 171 -7.73 -4.66 10.64
N ASN A 172 -7.93 -5.98 10.69
CA ASN A 172 -7.16 -6.87 11.56
C ASN A 172 -5.67 -6.83 11.21
N ASN A 173 -5.32 -6.82 9.92
CA ASN A 173 -3.94 -6.72 9.48
C ASN A 173 -3.30 -5.39 9.90
N LEU A 174 -4.04 -4.29 9.75
CA LEU A 174 -3.53 -2.96 10.08
C LEU A 174 -3.33 -2.77 11.60
N LEU A 175 -4.30 -3.19 12.42
CA LEU A 175 -4.20 -3.13 13.88
C LEU A 175 -3.02 -3.96 14.41
N GLN A 176 -2.76 -5.12 13.80
CA GLN A 176 -1.61 -5.94 14.19
C GLN A 176 -0.29 -5.36 13.72
N PHE A 177 -0.27 -4.78 12.52
CA PHE A 177 0.88 -4.05 12.07
C PHE A 177 1.21 -2.92 13.05
N GLU A 178 0.22 -2.15 13.52
CA GLU A 178 0.40 -1.13 14.56
C GLU A 178 0.91 -1.70 15.90
N ASP A 179 0.33 -2.79 16.39
CA ASP A 179 0.78 -3.44 17.64
C ASP A 179 2.22 -3.97 17.53
N VAL A 180 2.63 -4.47 16.36
CA VAL A 180 3.99 -4.94 16.11
C VAL A 180 4.96 -3.76 16.05
N ILE A 181 4.69 -2.76 15.21
CA ILE A 181 5.63 -1.64 15.03
C ILE A 181 5.69 -0.76 16.27
N SER A 182 4.61 -0.58 17.04
CA SER A 182 4.64 0.26 18.24
C SER A 182 5.64 -0.19 19.30
N LYS A 183 6.08 -1.47 19.24
CA LYS A 183 7.11 -2.06 20.11
C LYS A 183 8.54 -1.86 19.57
N GLU A 184 8.69 -1.44 18.33
CA GLU A 184 9.97 -1.20 17.67
C GLU A 184 10.50 0.21 17.97
N SER A 185 11.81 0.42 17.80
CA SER A 185 12.36 1.79 17.79
C SER A 185 11.82 2.58 16.60
N ILE A 186 11.71 3.91 16.70
CA ILE A 186 11.15 4.74 15.61
C ILE A 186 11.87 4.56 14.27
N ILE A 187 13.18 4.26 14.28
CA ILE A 187 13.95 3.94 13.07
C ILE A 187 13.45 2.63 12.44
N GLU A 188 13.26 1.59 13.24
CA GLU A 188 12.73 0.31 12.76
C GLU A 188 11.24 0.43 12.37
N GLN A 189 10.45 1.23 13.08
CA GLN A 189 9.07 1.55 12.70
C GLN A 189 8.99 2.15 11.30
N LYS A 190 9.80 3.18 11.00
CA LYS A 190 9.86 3.80 9.66
C LYS A 190 10.24 2.78 8.59
N LYS A 191 11.24 1.96 8.87
CA LYS A 191 11.72 0.93 7.93
C LYS A 191 10.67 -0.17 7.69
N SER A 192 9.96 -0.58 8.73
CA SER A 192 8.85 -1.53 8.67
C SER A 192 7.68 -0.95 7.87
N ILE A 193 7.30 0.31 8.10
CA ILE A 193 6.27 1.02 7.33
C ILE A 193 6.67 1.19 5.87
N ASP A 194 7.88 1.65 5.57
CA ASP A 194 8.38 1.80 4.19
C ASP A 194 8.37 0.48 3.43
N LYS A 195 8.80 -0.60 4.09
CA LYS A 195 8.76 -1.95 3.50
C LYS A 195 7.33 -2.35 3.16
N TRP A 196 6.38 -2.04 4.04
CA TRP A 196 4.98 -2.37 3.86
C TRP A 196 4.31 -1.49 2.79
N LEU A 197 4.55 -0.18 2.79
CA LEU A 197 4.14 0.76 1.75
C LEU A 197 4.61 0.29 0.37
N ARG A 198 5.89 -0.11 0.24
CA ARG A 198 6.40 -0.66 -1.03
C ARG A 198 5.69 -1.93 -1.45
N ALA A 199 5.35 -2.81 -0.51
CA ALA A 199 4.61 -4.04 -0.82
C ALA A 199 3.18 -3.74 -1.28
N LEU A 200 2.48 -2.82 -0.61
CA LEU A 200 1.12 -2.42 -0.96
C LEU A 200 1.08 -1.63 -2.28
N LEU A 201 1.99 -0.68 -2.48
CA LEU A 201 2.14 0.06 -3.74
C LEU A 201 2.48 -0.88 -4.89
N LYS A 202 3.38 -1.84 -4.68
CA LYS A 202 3.68 -2.87 -5.69
C LYS A 202 2.43 -3.69 -5.99
N PHE A 203 1.62 -4.03 -4.98
CA PHE A 203 0.36 -4.74 -5.20
C PHE A 203 -0.65 -3.90 -5.98
N THR A 204 -0.87 -2.62 -5.64
CA THR A 204 -1.84 -1.76 -6.33
C THR A 204 -1.44 -1.48 -7.78
N LEU A 205 -0.15 -1.15 -8.03
CA LEU A 205 0.39 -0.98 -9.38
C LEU A 205 0.24 -2.26 -10.19
N PHE A 206 0.64 -3.38 -9.60
CA PHE A 206 0.60 -4.67 -10.27
C PHE A 206 -0.84 -5.08 -10.62
N LYS A 207 -1.83 -4.74 -9.78
CA LYS A 207 -3.24 -5.08 -9.95
C LYS A 207 -4.07 -4.01 -10.67
N ASN A 208 -3.46 -2.90 -11.08
CA ASN A 208 -4.13 -1.71 -11.61
C ASN A 208 -5.40 -1.34 -10.81
N THR A 209 -5.27 -1.28 -9.49
CA THR A 209 -6.40 -1.11 -8.57
C THR A 209 -6.11 -0.07 -7.49
N ASN A 210 -7.15 0.67 -7.11
CA ASN A 210 -7.16 1.60 -5.98
C ASN A 210 -7.58 0.91 -4.65
N PHE A 211 -7.67 -0.42 -4.66
CA PHE A 211 -8.22 -1.21 -3.55
C PHE A 211 -7.54 -0.96 -2.20
N LEU A 212 -6.25 -0.56 -2.17
CA LEU A 212 -5.48 -0.34 -0.94
C LEU A 212 -5.12 1.14 -0.70
N ASP A 213 -5.74 2.08 -1.41
CA ASP A 213 -5.39 3.50 -1.32
C ASP A 213 -5.59 4.07 0.09
N LEU A 214 -6.63 3.62 0.80
CA LEU A 214 -6.88 4.03 2.19
C LEU A 214 -5.76 3.56 3.12
N GLU A 215 -5.33 2.31 2.98
CA GLU A 215 -4.22 1.76 3.76
C GLU A 215 -2.89 2.44 3.42
N ILE A 216 -2.63 2.71 2.14
CA ILE A 216 -1.44 3.44 1.69
C ILE A 216 -1.42 4.85 2.30
N ASN A 217 -2.52 5.61 2.13
CA ASN A 217 -2.65 6.97 2.69
C ASN A 217 -2.48 6.97 4.21
N TYR A 218 -3.03 5.96 4.89
CA TYR A 218 -2.91 5.82 6.33
C TYR A 218 -1.45 5.58 6.77
N LEU A 219 -0.75 4.65 6.12
CA LEU A 219 0.65 4.35 6.43
C LEU A 219 1.59 5.50 6.10
N GLU A 220 1.35 6.21 5.00
CA GLU A 220 2.07 7.45 4.68
C GLU A 220 1.86 8.49 5.78
N LYS A 221 0.63 8.64 6.26
CA LYS A 221 0.33 9.53 7.38
C LYS A 221 1.09 9.12 8.64
N ILE A 222 1.06 7.84 9.05
CA ILE A 222 1.84 7.38 10.20
C ILE A 222 3.34 7.65 9.98
N SER A 223 3.90 7.24 8.84
CA SER A 223 5.33 7.41 8.53
C SER A 223 5.77 8.87 8.65
N ASN A 224 4.96 9.80 8.13
CA ASN A 224 5.21 11.23 8.19
C ASN A 224 5.11 11.81 9.62
N HIS A 225 4.31 11.19 10.49
CA HIS A 225 4.14 11.61 11.89
C HIS A 225 5.05 10.84 12.86
N LEU A 226 5.84 9.86 12.39
CA LEU A 226 6.92 9.26 13.17
C LEU A 226 8.05 10.28 13.35
N ILE A 227 7.92 11.05 14.42
CA ILE A 227 8.97 11.92 14.94
C ILE A 227 10.03 11.00 15.52
N GLU A 228 11.21 10.93 14.89
CA GLU A 228 12.38 10.35 15.55
C GLU A 228 12.51 11.00 16.91
N PRO A 229 12.76 10.23 17.99
CA PRO A 229 13.15 10.89 19.22
C PRO A 229 14.42 11.63 18.81
N GLU A 230 14.37 12.96 18.84
CA GLU A 230 15.60 13.73 18.77
C GLU A 230 16.51 13.03 19.75
N LYS A 231 17.66 12.55 19.26
CA LYS A 231 18.72 12.16 20.16
C LYS A 231 18.86 13.37 21.07
N LEU A 232 18.35 13.26 22.28
CA LEU A 232 18.79 14.00 23.44
C LEU A 232 20.25 13.58 23.57
N ASN A 233 21.06 14.21 22.74
CA ASN A 233 22.49 14.16 22.77
C ASN A 233 22.84 14.78 24.11
N ASN A 234 23.05 13.92 25.11
CA ASN A 234 24.15 14.18 26.00
C ASN A 234 25.39 14.32 25.10
N ASP A 235 25.94 15.53 25.08
CA ASP A 235 27.28 15.93 24.67
C ASP A 235 28.14 14.84 23.99
N SER A 236 28.34 14.96 22.66
CA SER A 236 29.69 15.16 22.08
C SER A 236 29.83 14.87 20.58
N ASP A 237 28.89 14.22 19.88
CA ASP A 237 29.12 13.80 18.47
C ASP A 237 27.94 14.08 17.51
N GLN A 238 27.58 15.35 17.32
CA GLN A 238 26.67 15.73 16.24
C GLN A 238 27.43 15.75 14.90
N THR A 239 27.30 14.70 14.11
CA THR A 239 27.96 14.60 12.78
C THR A 239 27.14 15.34 11.72
N PHE A 240 27.52 16.58 11.42
CA PHE A 240 26.95 17.33 10.29
C PHE A 240 27.42 16.75 8.94
N SER A 241 26.53 16.75 7.96
CA SER A 241 26.90 16.49 6.56
C SER A 241 27.79 17.61 6.02
N ILE A 242 28.51 17.35 4.92
CA ILE A 242 29.36 18.37 4.28
C ILE A 242 28.54 19.62 3.88
N MET A 243 27.26 19.45 3.53
CA MET A 243 26.38 20.58 3.21
C MET A 243 26.07 21.43 4.45
N GLU A 244 25.79 20.80 5.58
CA GLU A 244 25.54 21.49 6.85
C GLU A 244 26.81 22.18 7.34
N TRP A 245 27.96 21.53 7.26
CA TRP A 245 29.25 22.17 7.56
C TRP A 245 29.55 23.38 6.67
N ALA A 246 29.23 23.30 5.38
CA ALA A 246 29.38 24.43 4.47
C ALA A 246 28.41 25.58 4.80
N THR A 247 27.25 25.26 5.36
CA THR A 247 26.26 26.23 5.82
C THR A 247 26.69 26.90 7.13
N ILE A 248 27.23 26.11 8.07
CA ILE A 248 27.88 26.60 9.30
C ILE A 248 29.01 27.58 8.93
N PHE A 249 29.88 27.18 7.99
CA PHE A 249 30.94 28.06 7.51
C PHE A 249 30.40 29.34 6.90
N TYR A 250 29.32 29.29 6.11
CA TYR A 250 28.69 30.48 5.56
C TYR A 250 28.32 31.49 6.64
N TYR A 251 27.59 31.05 7.66
CA TYR A 251 27.19 31.94 8.75
C TYR A 251 28.36 32.43 9.60
N ALA A 252 29.34 31.57 9.87
CA ALA A 252 30.54 31.94 10.62
C ALA A 252 31.43 32.95 9.85
N ASP A 253 31.57 32.79 8.53
CA ASP A 253 32.35 33.69 7.64
C ASP A 253 31.66 35.05 7.49
N GLU A 254 30.33 35.07 7.32
CA GLU A 254 29.53 36.30 7.16
C GLU A 254 29.46 37.15 8.43
N THR A 255 29.65 36.54 9.60
CA THR A 255 29.63 37.23 10.89
C THR A 255 31.01 37.43 11.49
N GLU A 256 32.05 37.31 10.64
CA GLU A 256 33.46 37.52 11.01
C GLU A 256 33.85 36.76 12.28
N SER A 257 33.30 35.56 12.44
CA SER A 257 33.49 34.71 13.62
C SER A 257 34.56 33.62 13.40
N LEU A 258 35.20 33.62 12.23
CA LEU A 258 36.32 32.74 11.88
C LEU A 258 37.66 33.45 12.11
N SER A 259 38.71 32.68 12.41
CA SER A 259 40.08 33.17 12.63
C SER A 259 40.70 33.83 11.38
N ASP A 260 41.79 34.58 11.60
CA ASP A 260 42.43 35.55 10.68
C ASP A 260 43.08 34.96 9.40
N GLY A 261 42.31 34.25 8.58
CA GLY A 261 42.69 33.92 7.21
C GLY A 261 42.46 35.11 6.27
N LYS A 262 43.53 35.60 5.63
CA LYS A 262 43.46 36.74 4.69
C LYS A 262 42.58 36.45 3.49
N THR A 263 42.50 35.18 3.06
CA THR A 263 41.65 34.75 1.94
C THR A 263 40.56 33.78 2.38
N LYS A 264 39.43 33.78 1.68
CA LYS A 264 38.31 32.84 1.91
C LYS A 264 38.74 31.38 1.81
N LYS A 265 39.73 31.08 0.95
CA LYS A 265 40.29 29.73 0.81
C LYS A 265 41.07 29.30 2.05
N GLU A 266 41.87 30.20 2.63
CA GLU A 266 42.57 29.93 3.89
C GLU A 266 41.58 29.72 5.03
N ARG A 267 40.55 30.56 5.14
CA ARG A 267 39.51 30.38 6.17
C ARG A 267 38.76 29.06 6.02
N MET A 268 38.48 28.61 4.78
CA MET A 268 37.90 27.28 4.54
C MET A 268 38.85 26.16 4.98
N ASN A 269 40.14 26.27 4.72
CA ASN A 269 41.12 25.27 5.15
C ASN A 269 41.17 25.17 6.67
N SER A 270 41.35 26.29 7.36
CA SER A 270 41.38 26.34 8.82
C SER A 270 40.09 25.82 9.41
N PHE A 271 38.93 26.19 8.85
CA PHE A 271 37.65 25.68 9.32
C PHE A 271 37.49 24.16 9.17
N LEU A 272 37.96 23.58 8.06
CA LEU A 272 37.93 22.13 7.84
C LEU A 272 38.83 21.39 8.85
N GLU A 273 40.01 21.94 9.12
CA GLU A 273 40.96 21.42 10.10
C GLU A 273 40.43 21.53 11.54
N ASP A 274 39.99 22.72 11.95
CA ASP A 274 39.49 23.03 13.30
C ASP A 274 38.29 22.15 13.71
N ASN A 275 37.49 21.72 12.72
CA ASN A 275 36.28 20.92 12.93
C ASN A 275 36.43 19.45 12.49
N ASN A 276 37.65 19.01 12.15
CA ASN A 276 37.94 17.63 11.70
C ASN A 276 37.02 17.13 10.57
N ILE A 277 36.74 17.98 9.59
CA ILE A 277 35.80 17.66 8.50
C ILE A 277 36.53 16.92 7.38
N ASN A 278 36.23 15.62 7.22
CA ASN A 278 36.86 14.77 6.21
C ASN A 278 36.33 15.04 4.78
N THR A 279 36.78 16.14 4.16
CA THR A 279 36.51 16.45 2.75
C THR A 279 37.59 17.33 2.12
N THR A 280 37.54 17.50 0.80
CA THR A 280 38.45 18.42 0.10
C THR A 280 37.89 19.83 0.05
N VAL A 281 38.76 20.84 0.09
CA VAL A 281 38.42 22.27 -0.04
C VAL A 281 37.60 22.55 -1.31
N LYS A 282 37.92 21.87 -2.42
CA LYS A 282 37.19 21.99 -3.69
C LYS A 282 35.74 21.51 -3.54
N SER A 283 35.54 20.35 -2.91
CA SER A 283 34.22 19.80 -2.62
C SER A 283 33.43 20.71 -1.67
N PHE A 284 34.07 21.15 -0.59
CA PHE A 284 33.49 22.04 0.40
C PHE A 284 33.04 23.38 -0.21
N LYS A 285 33.89 24.00 -1.03
CA LYS A 285 33.58 25.25 -1.74
C LYS A 285 32.36 25.11 -2.65
N ASN A 286 32.20 23.98 -3.33
CA ASN A 286 31.02 23.73 -4.16
C ASN A 286 29.75 23.68 -3.29
N LYS A 287 29.79 22.97 -2.16
CA LYS A 287 28.66 22.90 -1.21
C LYS A 287 28.34 24.26 -0.59
N TYR A 288 29.36 25.05 -0.27
CA TYR A 288 29.20 26.43 0.19
C TYR A 288 28.42 27.27 -0.83
N HIS A 289 28.84 27.28 -2.10
CA HIS A 289 28.12 28.05 -3.13
C HIS A 289 26.69 27.57 -3.34
N ILE A 290 26.43 26.27 -3.25
CA ILE A 290 25.08 25.71 -3.33
C ILE A 290 24.24 26.21 -2.14
N ALA A 291 24.75 26.10 -0.92
CA ALA A 291 24.04 26.54 0.28
C ALA A 291 23.71 28.04 0.21
N THR A 292 24.70 28.89 -0.09
CA THR A 292 24.51 30.34 -0.22
C THR A 292 23.50 30.70 -1.31
N LYS A 293 23.55 30.03 -2.48
CA LYS A 293 22.58 30.27 -3.56
C LYS A 293 21.16 29.91 -3.12
N ARG A 294 20.99 28.80 -2.40
CA ARG A 294 19.69 28.34 -1.91
C ARG A 294 19.11 29.22 -0.80
N ILE A 295 19.96 29.80 0.04
CA ILE A 295 19.55 30.71 1.11
C ILE A 295 19.20 32.09 0.54
N ASN A 296 20.07 32.66 -0.30
CA ASN A 296 19.97 34.08 -0.67
C ASN A 296 19.29 34.37 -2.01
N ASN A 297 19.27 33.39 -2.94
CA ASN A 297 18.83 33.64 -4.31
C ASN A 297 17.62 32.79 -4.72
N VAL A 298 17.57 31.53 -4.28
CA VAL A 298 16.48 30.59 -4.63
C VAL A 298 15.43 30.49 -3.52
N ASN A 299 15.80 30.88 -2.29
CA ASN A 299 14.93 30.87 -1.11
C ASN A 299 14.30 29.50 -0.83
N ASP A 300 15.00 28.40 -1.16
CA ASP A 300 14.51 27.02 -1.04
C ASP A 300 15.36 26.18 -0.06
N TYR A 301 16.21 26.81 0.75
CA TYR A 301 17.06 26.08 1.69
C TYR A 301 16.20 25.43 2.79
N PRO A 302 16.37 24.13 3.13
CA PRO A 302 15.50 23.46 4.09
C PRO A 302 15.58 24.07 5.50
N ILE A 303 14.48 24.65 6.00
CA ILE A 303 14.38 25.25 7.35
C ILE A 303 14.81 24.27 8.45
N LYS A 304 14.45 22.98 8.33
CA LYS A 304 14.86 21.94 9.28
C LYS A 304 16.39 21.85 9.42
N LYS A 305 17.15 22.08 8.34
CA LYS A 305 18.62 22.07 8.37
C LYS A 305 19.20 23.32 9.01
N LEU A 306 18.58 24.49 8.84
CA LEU A 306 18.98 25.70 9.55
C LEU A 306 18.75 25.55 11.05
N LYS A 307 17.59 25.01 11.46
CA LYS A 307 17.30 24.72 12.87
C LYS A 307 18.28 23.70 13.46
N LEU A 308 18.69 22.70 12.68
CA LEU A 308 19.62 21.66 13.11
C LEU A 308 21.01 22.21 13.50
N ILE A 309 21.50 23.25 12.83
CA ILE A 309 22.83 23.82 13.10
C ILE A 309 22.83 24.80 14.29
N ILE A 310 21.67 25.27 14.75
CA ILE A 310 21.56 26.29 15.82
C ILE A 310 22.31 25.89 17.10
N PRO A 311 22.19 24.67 17.65
CA PRO A 311 22.89 24.31 18.89
C PRO A 311 24.41 24.46 18.77
N PHE A 312 24.98 24.00 17.65
CA PHE A 312 26.41 24.13 17.38
C PHE A 312 26.82 25.59 17.19
N MET A 313 26.04 26.36 16.42
CA MET A 313 26.28 27.78 16.21
C MET A 313 26.21 28.57 17.53
N LYS A 314 25.29 28.23 18.44
CA LYS A 314 25.20 28.88 19.77
C LYS A 314 26.46 28.63 20.60
N SER A 315 27.02 27.43 20.51
CA SER A 315 28.21 27.02 21.26
C SER A 315 29.51 27.64 20.69
N LYS A 316 29.65 27.71 19.36
CA LYS A 316 30.93 28.08 18.70
C LYS A 316 30.93 29.46 18.04
N TYR A 317 29.80 29.92 17.53
CA TYR A 317 29.67 31.10 16.66
C TYR A 317 28.39 31.90 17.01
N SER A 318 28.24 32.26 18.28
CA SER A 318 27.01 32.84 18.81
C SER A 318 26.55 34.12 18.10
N LYS A 319 27.48 34.90 17.53
CA LYS A 319 27.19 36.09 16.73
C LYS A 319 26.36 35.80 15.48
N SER A 320 26.41 34.58 14.94
CA SER A 320 25.68 34.22 13.73
C SER A 320 24.23 33.82 13.96
N ILE A 321 23.80 33.68 15.22
CA ILE A 321 22.45 33.17 15.56
C ILE A 321 21.35 34.08 15.05
N THR A 322 21.46 35.40 15.26
CA THR A 322 20.45 36.35 14.78
C THR A 322 20.29 36.28 13.26
N LYS A 323 21.38 36.07 12.52
CA LYS A 323 21.31 35.93 11.06
C LYS A 323 20.59 34.65 10.64
N ILE A 324 20.86 33.53 11.31
CA ILE A 324 20.18 32.25 11.05
C ILE A 324 18.68 32.37 11.37
N GLU A 325 18.33 32.99 12.49
CA GLU A 325 16.93 33.19 12.90
C GLU A 325 16.19 34.07 11.88
N ASN A 326 16.79 35.18 11.43
CA ASN A 326 16.20 36.03 10.40
C ASN A 326 15.98 35.28 9.06
N ASP A 327 16.95 34.46 8.63
CA ASP A 327 16.79 33.67 7.40
C ASP A 327 15.71 32.60 7.55
N ILE A 328 15.57 31.98 8.74
CA ILE A 328 14.48 31.03 9.02
C ILE A 328 13.13 31.74 8.92
N ASP A 329 12.99 32.92 9.52
CA ASP A 329 11.74 33.69 9.50
C ASP A 329 11.40 34.11 8.06
N PHE A 330 12.39 34.59 7.30
CA PHE A 330 12.22 34.95 5.89
C PHE A 330 11.78 33.75 5.03
N LEU A 331 12.47 32.62 5.13
CA LEU A 331 12.13 31.40 4.38
C LEU A 331 10.78 30.80 4.79
N THR A 332 10.34 31.02 6.03
CA THR A 332 9.02 30.57 6.49
C THR A 332 7.90 31.42 5.88
N ASN A 333 8.11 32.73 5.76
CA ASN A 333 7.13 33.64 5.18
C ASN A 333 7.01 33.47 3.66
N GLU A 334 8.11 33.29 2.94
CA GLU A 334 8.10 33.06 1.47
C GLU A 334 7.45 31.72 1.06
N LEU A 335 7.35 30.74 1.97
CA LEU A 335 6.63 29.48 1.73
C LEU A 335 5.13 29.57 2.04
N SER A 336 4.68 30.69 2.62
CA SER A 336 3.29 30.93 3.02
C SER A 336 2.51 31.77 1.99
N ASP A 337 3.20 32.34 1.01
CA ASP A 337 2.68 33.00 -0.20
C ASP A 337 2.75 32.05 -1.40
#